data_AF-A0A7G8IQ66-F1
#
_entry.id   AF-A0A7G8IQ66-F1
#
_cell.length_a   1.000
_cell.length_b   1.000
_cell.length_c   1.000
_cell.angle_alpha   90.00
_cell.angle_beta   90.00
_cell.angle_gamma   90.00
#
_symmetry.space_group_name_H-M   'P 1'
#
loop_
_entity.id
_entity.type
_entity.pdbx_description
1 polymer ?
#
loop_
_entity_poly.entity_id
_entity_poly.type
_entity_poly.pdbx_seq_one_letter_code
_entity_poly.pdbx_strand_id
1 'polypeptide(L)' 'MDTLWLLRPCADGGTDYICFRDHRDHVEVLEGYHLPPQMPLIKHRQLLLSSDVPRCRHRFERQQGFRHGPPLF' A
#
# COMPACT_ATOMS: atom_id res chain seq x y z
N MET A 1 -5.66 -7.06 -13.81
CA MET A 1 -5.85 -6.12 -12.69
C MET A 1 -4.91 -6.60 -11.61
N ASP A 2 -3.63 -6.31 -11.79
CA ASP A 2 -2.62 -6.73 -10.81
C ASP A 2 -2.65 -5.76 -9.64
N THR A 3 -2.68 -6.30 -8.43
CA THR A 3 -2.58 -5.50 -7.21
C THR A 3 -1.28 -5.84 -6.50
N LEU A 4 -0.54 -4.81 -6.14
CA LEU A 4 0.71 -4.94 -5.41
C LEU A 4 0.51 -4.40 -4.00
N TRP A 5 0.91 -5.21 -3.03
CA TRP A 5 0.77 -4.89 -1.62
C TRP A 5 2.14 -4.74 -0.98
N LEU A 6 2.33 -3.63 -0.28
CA LEU A 6 3.44 -3.43 0.62
C LEU A 6 2.91 -3.32 2.04
N LEU A 7 3.52 -4.06 2.96
CA LEU A 7 3.09 -4.17 4.35
C LEU A 7 4.23 -3.74 5.28
N ARG A 8 3.86 -3.15 6.41
CA ARG A 8 4.76 -2.86 7.52
C ARG A 8 4.07 -3.18 8.84
N PRO A 9 4.46 -4.28 9.52
CA PRO A 9 3.95 -4.60 10.84
C PRO A 9 4.28 -3.51 11.86
N CYS A 10 3.35 -3.25 12.76
CA CYS A 10 3.46 -2.26 13.82
C CYS A 10 3.57 -2.94 15.20
N ALA A 11 4.13 -2.23 16.18
CA ALA A 11 4.35 -2.76 17.53
C ALA A 11 3.06 -3.02 18.32
N ASP A 12 1.96 -2.38 17.91
CA ASP A 12 0.62 -2.55 18.48
C ASP A 12 -0.12 -3.82 17.97
N GLY A 13 0.55 -4.63 17.14
CA GLY A 13 -0.03 -5.82 16.51
C GLY A 13 -0.78 -5.54 15.21
N GLY A 14 -0.89 -4.27 14.80
CA GLY A 14 -1.48 -3.89 13.52
C GLY A 14 -0.47 -3.92 12.38
N THR A 15 -0.94 -3.56 11.18
CA THR A 15 -0.12 -3.49 9.97
C THR A 15 -0.50 -2.26 9.16
N ASP A 16 0.47 -1.37 8.93
CA ASP A 16 0.35 -0.36 7.88
C ASP A 16 0.45 -1.04 6.52
N TYR A 17 -0.35 -0.62 5.55
CA TYR A 17 -0.34 -1.17 4.21
C TYR A 17 -0.37 -0.09 3.13
N ILE A 18 0.27 -0.40 2.00
CA ILE A 18 0.15 0.30 0.74
C ILE A 18 -0.39 -0.67 -0.30
N CYS A 19 -1.52 -0.36 -0.93
CA CYS A 19 -2.09 -1.14 -2.03
C CYS A 19 -2.00 -0.31 -3.32
N PHE A 20 -1.24 -0.82 -4.29
CA PHE A 20 -1.21 -0.30 -5.65
C PHE A 20 -2.20 -1.10 -6.48
N ARG A 21 -3.18 -0.41 -7.06
CA ARG A 21 -4.21 -0.99 -7.91
C ARG A 21 -4.04 -0.45 -9.31
N ASP A 22 -3.64 -1.32 -10.22
CA ASP A 22 -3.45 -0.94 -11.61
C ASP A 22 -4.81 -0.75 -12.30
N HIS A 23 -5.01 0.42 -12.89
CA HIS A 23 -6.16 0.75 -13.74
C HIS A 23 -5.65 1.04 -15.16
N ARG A 24 -6.56 1.19 -16.13
CA ARG A 24 -6.16 1.33 -17.55
C ARG A 24 -5.22 2.49 -17.84
N ASP A 25 -5.42 3.63 -17.17
CA ASP A 25 -4.71 4.89 -17.46
C ASP A 25 -3.89 5.42 -16.29
N HIS A 26 -4.01 4.81 -15.12
CA HIS A 26 -3.37 5.27 -13.88
C HIS A 26 -3.29 4.14 -12.86
N VAL A 27 -2.50 4.34 -11.81
CA VAL A 27 -2.41 3.46 -10.66
C VAL A 27 -2.99 4.15 -9.44
N GLU A 28 -3.99 3.55 -8.83
CA GLU A 28 -4.51 4.02 -7.54
C GLU A 28 -3.63 3.47 -6.42
N VAL A 29 -3.17 4.36 -5.54
CA VAL A 29 -2.39 4.00 -4.37
C VAL A 29 -3.19 4.30 -3.12
N LEU A 30 -3.47 3.26 -2.34
CA LEU A 30 -4.15 3.33 -1.06
C LEU A 30 -3.14 3.10 0.05
N GLU A 31 -3.04 4.05 0.98
CA GLU A 31 -2.29 3.91 2.22
C GLU A 31 -3.28 3.76 3.37
N GLY A 32 -3.04 2.79 4.24
CA GLY A 32 -3.95 2.47 5.31
C GLY A 32 -3.32 1.68 6.43
N TYR A 33 -4.17 1.26 7.36
CA TYR A 33 -3.80 0.46 8.52
C TYR A 33 -4.87 -0.58 8.79
N HIS A 34 -4.43 -1.76 9.20
CA HIS A 34 -5.31 -2.85 9.58
C HIS A 34 -4.82 -3.46 10.89
N LEU A 35 -5.68 -3.38 11.91
CA LEU A 35 -5.57 -4.16 13.13
C LEU A 35 -6.77 -5.11 13.14
N PRO A 36 -6.58 -6.42 13.04
CA PRO A 36 -7.68 -7.37 13.21
C PRO A 36 -8.23 -7.31 14.64
N PRO A 37 -9.55 -7.50 14.85
CA PRO A 37 -10.57 -7.90 13.88
C PRO A 37 -11.28 -6.75 13.14
N GLN A 38 -10.80 -5.51 13.26
CA GLN A 38 -11.49 -4.33 12.72
C GLN A 38 -11.40 -4.24 11.19
N MET A 39 -12.33 -3.50 10.58
CA MET A 39 -12.24 -3.18 9.15
C MET A 39 -10.95 -2.39 8.84
N PRO A 40 -10.27 -2.67 7.72
CA PRO A 40 -9.12 -1.90 7.28
C PRO A 40 -9.45 -0.41 7.13
N LEU A 41 -8.66 0.44 7.78
CA LEU A 41 -8.78 1.89 7.68
C LEU A 41 -7.97 2.39 6.48
N ILE A 42 -8.59 3.17 5.60
CA ILE A 42 -7.88 3.90 4.55
C ILE A 42 -7.52 5.28 5.13
N LYS A 43 -6.22 5.57 5.18
CA LYS A 43 -5.69 6.85 5.67
C LYS A 43 -5.56 7.87 4.53
N HIS A 44 -5.08 7.42 3.38
CA HIS A 44 -4.84 8.28 2.23
C HIS A 44 -5.06 7.53 0.91
N ARG A 45 -5.53 8.25 -0.11
CA ARG A 45 -5.76 7.75 -1.46
C ARG A 45 -5.21 8.76 -2.46
N GLN A 46 -4.44 8.28 -3.42
CA GLN A 46 -3.95 9.10 -4.53
C GLN A 46 -3.95 8.32 -5.83
N LEU A 47 -4.02 9.03 -6.95
CA LEU A 47 -3.85 8.47 -8.28
C LEU A 47 -2.48 8.88 -8.80
N LEU A 48 -1.75 7.93 -9.35
CA LEU A 48 -0.44 8.14 -9.94
C LEU A 48 -0.46 7.74 -11.42
N LEU A 49 0.31 8.44 -12.23
CA LEU A 49 0.64 7.94 -13.56
C LEU A 49 1.56 6.72 -13.42
N SER A 50 1.49 5.77 -14.35
CA SER A 50 2.30 4.55 -14.31
C SER A 50 3.81 4.84 -14.27
N SER A 51 4.25 5.98 -14.81
CA SER A 51 5.63 6.47 -14.76
C SER A 51 6.11 6.85 -13.35
N ASP A 52 5.20 7.27 -12.46
CA ASP A 52 5.53 7.70 -11.10
C ASP A 52 5.56 6.56 -10.08
N VAL A 53 4.94 5.43 -10.42
CA VAL A 53 4.81 4.25 -9.55
C VAL A 53 6.15 3.72 -9.06
N PRO A 54 7.20 3.54 -9.91
CA PRO A 54 8.49 3.01 -9.43
C PRO A 54 9.13 3.90 -8.38
N ARG A 55 9.07 5.23 -8.56
CA ARG A 55 9.61 6.20 -7.59
C ARG A 55 8.82 6.16 -6.28
N CYS A 56 7.50 6.13 -6.36
CA CYS A 56 6.63 6.04 -5.19
C CYS A 56 6.88 4.74 -4.41
N ARG A 57 6.92 3.60 -5.10
CA ARG A 57 7.19 2.28 -4.52
C ARG A 57 8.56 2.25 -3.84
N HIS A 58 9.60 2.70 -4.53
CA HIS A 58 10.96 2.76 -3.99
C HIS A 58 11.03 3.57 -2.69
N ARG A 59 10.28 4.68 -2.59
CA ARG A 59 10.20 5.47 -1.36
C ARG A 59 9.63 4.66 -0.20
N PHE A 60 8.53 3.94 -0.39
CA PHE A 60 7.94 3.10 0.66
C PHE A 60 8.88 1.96 1.08
N GLU A 61 9.50 1.28 0.11
CA GLU A 61 10.38 0.15 0.37
C GLU A 61 11.68 0.57 1.09
N ARG A 62 12.34 1.62 0.59
CA ARG A 62 13.70 1.97 1.02
C ARG A 62 13.76 2.99 2.15
N GLN A 63 12.78 3.88 2.23
CA GLN A 63 12.80 4.96 3.23
C GLN A 63 11.85 4.69 4.39
N GLN A 64 10.77 3.95 4.16
CA GLN A 64 9.73 3.72 5.17
C GLN A 64 9.65 2.28 5.70
N GLY A 65 10.45 1.37 5.12
CA GLY A 65 10.60 -0.01 5.60
C GLY A 65 9.45 -0.94 5.23
N PHE A 66 8.59 -0.56 4.29
CA PHE A 66 7.55 -1.46 3.79
C PHE A 66 8.16 -2.62 2.99
N ARG A 67 7.53 -3.79 3.03
CA ARG A 67 7.96 -4.98 2.30
C ARG A 67 6.80 -5.57 1.52
N HIS A 68 7.10 -6.25 0.42
CA HIS A 68 6.09 -7.00 -0.31
C HIS A 68 5.40 -8.02 0.61
N GLY A 69 4.08 -8.12 0.49
CA GLY A 69 3.28 -9.04 1.27
C GLY A 69 2.02 -9.48 0.53
N PRO A 70 1.27 -10.43 1.11
CA PRO A 70 -0.01 -10.84 0.56
C PRO A 70 -1.06 -9.73 0.69
N PRO A 71 -2.16 -9.79 -0.07
CA PRO A 71 -3.33 -8.97 0.17
C PRO A 71 -3.84 -9.13 1.61
N LEU A 72 -4.25 -8.03 2.25
CA LEU A 72 -4.82 -8.06 3.59
C LEU A 72 -6.35 -8.26 3.60
N PHE A 73 -7.01 -8.03 2.46
CA PHE A 73 -8.46 -8.14 2.26
C PHE A 73 -8.80 -8.23 0.76
#